data_AF-A0A426Z9H9-F1
#
_entry.id   AF-A0A426Z9H9-F1
#
_cell.length_a   1.000
_cell.length_b   1.000
_cell.length_c   1.000
_cell.angle_alpha   90.00
_cell.angle_beta   90.00
_cell.angle_gamma   90.00
#
_symmetry.space_group_name_H-M   'P 1'
#
loop_
_entity.id
_entity.type
_entity.pdbx_description
1 polymer ?
#
loop_
_entity_poly.entity_id
_entity_poly.type
_entity_poly.pdbx_seq_one_letter_code
_entity_poly.pdbx_strand_id
1 'polypeptide(L)' 'MDVVKAQQMAGRAVEKVIVHPLVLLSIVDNYNRVARDTRKRVIGVLLGSSAKGTVDVTNSYAVMFLILWRLIY' A
#
# COMPACT_ATOMS: atom_id res chain seq x y z
N MET A 1 9.17 16.06 -28.64
CA MET A 1 8.53 14.74 -28.83
C MET A 1 9.36 13.79 -27.97
N ASP A 2 9.04 13.43 -26.72
CA ASP A 2 7.75 13.25 -26.06
C ASP A 2 7.84 13.59 -24.57
N VAL A 3 7.33 14.75 -24.18
CA VAL A 3 7.20 15.17 -22.77
C VAL A 3 5.75 14.98 -22.28
N VAL A 4 5.04 14.04 -22.89
CA VAL A 4 3.59 13.91 -22.74
C VAL A 4 3.26 12.91 -21.64
N LYS A 5 2.67 13.44 -20.56
CA LYS A 5 1.87 12.79 -19.48
C LYS A 5 2.57 12.39 -18.16
N ALA A 6 3.44 13.25 -17.64
CA ALA A 6 3.82 13.16 -16.21
C ALA A 6 2.76 13.76 -15.25
N GLN A 7 1.69 14.38 -15.73
CA GLN A 7 0.64 14.94 -14.87
C GLN A 7 -0.79 14.56 -15.30
N GLN A 8 -1.63 14.36 -14.29
CA GLN A 8 -3.09 14.24 -14.29
C GLN A 8 -3.74 12.83 -14.39
N MET A 9 -3.42 11.91 -13.46
CA MET A 9 -4.45 11.02 -12.90
C MET A 9 -4.95 11.51 -11.53
N ALA A 10 -4.80 12.80 -11.24
CA ALA A 10 -5.18 13.41 -9.97
C ALA A 10 -6.69 13.73 -9.84
N GLY A 11 -7.56 12.97 -10.51
CA GLY A 11 -8.99 13.31 -10.49
C GLY A 11 -9.98 12.37 -11.18
N ARG A 12 -9.57 11.17 -11.61
CA ARG A 12 -10.57 10.16 -12.01
C ARG A 12 -10.93 9.38 -10.76
N ALA A 13 -12.21 9.42 -10.37
CA ALA A 13 -12.70 8.65 -9.24
C ALA A 13 -12.30 7.19 -9.44
N VAL A 14 -11.67 6.61 -8.42
CA VAL A 14 -11.45 5.16 -8.39
C VAL A 14 -12.81 4.54 -8.13
N GLU A 15 -13.37 3.90 -9.15
CA GLU A 15 -14.70 3.28 -9.09
C GLU A 15 -14.63 1.91 -8.42
N LYS A 16 -13.51 1.20 -8.58
CA LYS A 16 -13.36 -0.17 -8.10
C LYS A 16 -11.94 -0.47 -7.65
N VAL A 17 -11.80 -1.16 -6.53
CA VAL A 17 -10.53 -1.69 -6.03
C VAL A 17 -10.65 -3.20 -5.93
N ILE A 18 -9.75 -3.92 -6.59
CA ILE A 18 -9.67 -5.37 -6.54
C ILE A 18 -8.43 -5.71 -5.73
N VAL A 19 -8.62 -6.43 -4.63
CA VAL A 19 -7.53 -6.86 -3.75
C VAL A 19 -7.37 -8.36 -3.86
N HIS A 20 -6.17 -8.81 -4.21
CA HIS A 20 -5.88 -10.24 -4.23
C HIS A 20 -5.82 -10.81 -2.80
N PRO A 21 -6.35 -12.03 -2.54
CA PRO A 21 -6.35 -12.62 -1.19
C PRO A 21 -4.97 -12.74 -0.54
N LEU A 22 -3.92 -12.91 -1.35
CA LEU A 22 -2.52 -12.95 -0.90
C LEU A 22 -2.08 -11.66 -0.19
N VAL A 23 -2.62 -10.51 -0.61
CA VAL A 23 -2.34 -9.20 0.02
C VAL A 23 -2.90 -9.15 1.44
N LEU A 24 -4.14 -9.61 1.63
CA LEU A 24 -4.75 -9.65 2.95
C LEU A 24 -3.99 -10.59 3.89
N LEU A 25 -3.60 -11.76 3.40
CA LEU A 25 -2.78 -12.71 4.16
C LEU A 25 -1.44 -12.09 4.58
N SER A 26 -0.80 -11.36 3.66
CA SER A 26 0.48 -10.69 3.92
C SER A 26 0.37 -9.58 4.97
N ILE A 27 -0.72 -8.82 4.96
CA ILE A 27 -0.99 -7.78 5.97
C ILE A 27 -1.24 -8.41 7.35
N VAL A 28 -2.05 -9.48 7.41
CA VAL A 28 -2.38 -10.16 8.65
C VAL A 28 -1.16 -10.86 9.26
N ASP A 29 -0.35 -11.53 8.44
CA ASP A 29 0.91 -12.13 8.88
C ASP A 29 1.84 -11.07 9.48
N ASN A 30 2.01 -9.94 8.77
CA ASN A 30 2.88 -8.88 9.25
C ASN A 30 2.39 -8.28 10.56
N TYR A 31 1.08 -8.00 10.68
CA TYR A 31 0.48 -7.51 11.91
C TYR A 31 0.75 -8.46 13.09
N ASN A 32 0.57 -9.76 12.88
CA ASN A 32 0.81 -10.79 13.90
C ASN A 32 2.28 -10.93 14.29
N ARG A 33 3.23 -10.65 13.38
CA ARG A 33 4.66 -10.70 13.69
C ARG A 33 5.17 -9.45 14.41
N VAL A 34 4.54 -8.30 14.17
CA VAL A 34 5.07 -6.98 14.54
C VAL A 34 4.35 -6.35 15.73
N ALA A 35 3.03 -6.49 15.77
CA ALA A 35 2.18 -5.71 16.67
C ALA A 35 1.32 -6.57 17.60
N ARG A 36 1.53 -7.89 17.63
CA ARG A 36 0.85 -8.79 18.57
C ARG A 36 1.07 -8.26 20.00
N ASP A 37 -0.03 -7.98 20.70
CA ASP A 37 -0.11 -7.34 22.02
C ASP A 37 0.27 -5.85 22.13
N THR A 38 0.40 -5.13 21.02
CA THR A 38 0.62 -3.68 21.06
C THR A 38 -0.47 -2.95 20.30
N ARG A 39 -0.99 -1.83 20.84
CA ARG A 39 -1.90 -0.92 20.10
C ARG A 39 -1.17 -0.13 18.99
N LYS A 40 -0.06 -0.65 18.47
CA LYS A 40 0.75 0.01 17.45
C LYS A 40 0.06 -0.14 16.10
N ARG A 41 -0.05 0.97 15.38
CA ARG A 41 -0.56 0.99 14.01
C ARG A 41 0.55 0.53 13.07
N VAL A 42 0.29 -0.49 12.28
CA VAL A 42 1.17 -0.93 11.19
C VAL A 42 0.71 -0.21 9.92
N ILE A 43 1.66 0.43 9.25
CA ILE A 43 1.41 1.12 7.98
C ILE A 43 2.12 0.32 6.90
N GLY A 44 1.57 0.30 5.69
CA GLY A 44 2.17 -0.39 4.57
C GLY A 44 1.91 0.35 3.26
N VAL A 45 2.60 -0.07 2.23
CA VAL A 45 2.45 0.40 0.86
C VAL A 45 1.82 -0.72 0.04
N LEU A 46 0.79 -0.38 -0.71
CA LEU A 46 0.16 -1.28 -1.67
C LEU A 46 0.78 -1.05 -3.05
N LEU A 47 1.11 -2.14 -3.72
CA LEU A 47 1.67 -2.13 -5.07
C LEU A 47 0.71 -2.85 -6.01
N GLY A 48 0.55 -2.28 -7.19
CA GLY A 48 -0.43 -2.75 -8.15
C GLY A 48 -0.47 -1.88 -9.39
N SER A 49 -1.46 -2.16 -10.22
CA SER A 49 -1.72 -1.40 -11.43
C SER A 49 -3.04 -0.65 -11.30
N SER A 50 -3.06 0.60 -11.78
CA SER A 50 -4.29 1.39 -11.87
C SER A 50 -4.61 1.59 -13.34
N ALA A 51 -5.72 1.01 -13.79
CA ALA A 51 -6.17 1.09 -15.17
C ALA A 51 -7.64 1.51 -15.24
N LYS A 52 -7.89 2.59 -16.00
CA LYS A 52 -9.25 3.05 -16.35
C LYS A 52 -10.22 3.18 -15.14
N GLY A 53 -9.74 3.61 -13.97
CA GLY A 53 -10.58 3.80 -12.78
C GLY A 53 -10.76 2.55 -11.90
N THR A 54 -10.20 1.41 -12.31
CA THR A 54 -10.06 0.22 -11.46
C THR A 54 -8.62 0.11 -10.98
N VAL A 55 -8.43 -0.13 -9.68
CA VAL A 55 -7.13 -0.37 -9.06
C VAL A 55 -7.01 -1.85 -8.70
N ASP A 56 -6.06 -2.53 -9.30
CA ASP A 56 -5.73 -3.93 -9.02
C ASP A 56 -4.52 -3.98 -8.10
N VAL A 57 -4.74 -4.45 -6.86
CA VAL A 57 -3.71 -4.55 -5.82
C VAL A 57 -3.15 -5.97 -5.81
N THR A 58 -2.00 -6.14 -6.44
CA THR A 58 -1.32 -7.45 -6.60
C THR A 58 -0.37 -7.76 -5.45
N ASN A 59 0.25 -6.74 -4.85
CA ASN A 59 1.25 -6.92 -3.81
C ASN A 59 1.13 -5.85 -2.71
N SER A 60 1.67 -6.14 -1.53
CA SER A 60 1.68 -5.24 -0.39
C SER A 60 2.95 -5.43 0.43
N TYR A 61 3.57 -4.32 0.83
CA TYR A 61 4.70 -4.32 1.75
C TYR A 61 4.34 -3.56 3.01
N ALA A 62 4.53 -4.17 4.17
CA ALA A 62 4.39 -3.46 5.42
C ALA A 62 5.66 -2.65 5.70
N VAL A 63 5.47 -1.41 6.12
CA VAL A 63 6.55 -0.52 6.57
C VAL A 63 6.42 -0.36 8.07
N MET A 64 7.40 -0.90 8.80
CA MET A 64 7.48 -0.73 10.24
C MET A 64 7.74 0.74 10.57
N PHE A 65 6.70 1.47 10.98
CA PHE A 65 6.82 2.87 11.40
C PHE A 65 7.84 3.07 12.55
N LEU A 66 8.04 2.04 13.37
CA LEU A 66 8.94 2.07 14.52
C LEU A 66 10.44 2.20 14.14
N ILE A 67 10.87 1.61 13.02
CA ILE A 67 12.30 1.54 12.69
C ILE A 67 12.80 2.82 12.03
N LEU A 68 11.92 3.50 11.29
CA LEU A 68 12.25 4.76 10.64
C LEU A 68 12.39 5.87 11.68
N TRP A 69 11.46 5.96 12.64
CA TRP A 69 11.52 6.99 13.69
C TRP A 69 12.74 6.88 14.60
N ARG A 70 13.25 5.67 14.83
CA ARG A 70 14.43 5.41 15.67
C ARG A 70 15.77 5.64 14.97
N LEU A 71 15.76 5.90 13.65
CA LEU A 71 16.96 6.27 12.89
C LEU A 71 17.05 7.76 12.59
N ILE A 72 15.96 8.52 12.84
CA ILE A 72 15.89 9.96 12.55
C ILE A 72 15.90 10.80 13.86
N TYR A 73 15.83 10.16 15.03
CA TYR A 73 15.91 10.78 16.36
C TYR A 73 16.94 10.09 17.24
#